data_AF-A0A117NYV5-F1
#
_entry.id   AF-A0A117NYV5-F1
#
_cell.length_a   1.000
_cell.length_b   1.000
_cell.length_c   1.000
_cell.angle_alpha   90.00
_cell.angle_beta   90.00
_cell.angle_gamma   90.00
#
_symmetry.space_group_name_H-M   'P 1'
#
loop_
_entity.id
_entity.type
_entity.pdbx_description
1 polymer ?
#
loop_
_entity_poly.entity_id
_entity_poly.type
_entity_poly.pdbx_seq_one_letter_code
_entity_poly.pdbx_strand_id
1 'polypeptide(L)'
;MDRAIEPTELTAAAAPERLGEYLAGLAPPHTHHDHGPAKTVRTTEFEGHRIVVTTTYEVTVDGKPLNVQLHVDDDGTLSCHGLPSYQFASALDSIRALIANFPEDFEGGE
;
A
#
# COMPACT_ATOMS: atom_id res chain seq x y z
N MET A 1 -6.35 -10.12 -29.90
CA MET A 1 -5.24 -11.06 -30.16
C MET A 1 -4.00 -10.39 -29.63
N ASP A 2 -3.49 -10.89 -28.51
CA ASP A 2 -2.27 -10.34 -27.89
C ASP A 2 -1.07 -10.77 -28.74
N ARG A 3 -0.26 -9.81 -29.19
CA ARG A 3 0.89 -10.11 -30.04
C ARG A 3 1.97 -10.72 -29.18
N ALA A 4 2.43 -11.93 -29.51
CA ALA A 4 3.59 -12.52 -28.84
C ALA A 4 4.81 -11.59 -29.04
N ILE A 5 5.51 -11.30 -27.93
CA ILE A 5 6.77 -10.55 -27.97
C ILE A 5 7.86 -11.52 -28.42
N GLU A 6 8.57 -11.17 -29.48
CA GLU A 6 9.65 -12.00 -29.99
C GLU A 6 10.86 -11.96 -29.05
N PRO A 7 11.64 -13.06 -28.91
CA PRO A 7 12.78 -13.10 -27.99
C PRO A 7 13.83 -12.00 -28.22
N THR A 8 14.00 -11.58 -29.48
CA THR A 8 14.88 -10.48 -29.86
C THR A 8 14.36 -9.12 -29.40
N GLU A 9 13.05 -8.91 -29.40
CA GLU A 9 12.41 -7.70 -28.92
C GLU A 9 12.52 -7.60 -27.40
N LEU A 10 12.34 -8.72 -26.70
CA LEU A 10 12.55 -8.79 -25.26
C LEU A 10 14.01 -8.50 -24.88
N THR A 11 14.96 -9.04 -25.64
CA THR A 11 16.40 -8.81 -25.42
C THR A 11 16.77 -7.34 -25.63
N ALA A 12 16.24 -6.72 -26.69
CA ALA A 12 16.45 -5.30 -26.96
C ALA A 12 15.82 -4.39 -25.89
N ALA A 13 14.64 -4.76 -25.38
CA ALA A 13 13.97 -4.03 -24.31
C ALA A 13 14.69 -4.17 -22.95
N ALA A 14 15.37 -5.29 -22.72
CA ALA A 14 16.12 -5.57 -21.49
C ALA A 14 17.56 -5.00 -21.50
N ALA A 15 18.00 -4.37 -22.59
CA ALA A 15 19.34 -3.77 -22.69
C ALA A 15 19.51 -2.66 -21.62
N PRO A 16 20.61 -2.65 -20.84
CA PRO A 16 20.83 -1.68 -19.77
C PRO A 16 20.72 -0.22 -20.23
N GLU A 17 21.15 0.08 -21.46
CA GLU A 17 21.11 1.41 -22.05
C GLU A 17 19.67 1.86 -22.31
N ARG A 18 18.82 0.95 -22.81
CA ARG A 18 17.39 1.22 -23.04
C ARG A 18 16.64 1.46 -21.74
N LEU A 19 16.97 0.70 -20.69
CA LEU A 19 16.41 0.94 -19.36
C LEU A 19 16.87 2.30 -18.81
N GLY A 20 18.14 2.65 -18.98
CA GLY A 20 18.70 3.94 -18.56
C GLY A 20 18.02 5.13 -19.24
N GLU A 21 17.85 5.07 -20.57
CA GLU A 21 17.13 6.09 -21.34
C GLU A 21 15.67 6.24 -20.90
N TYR A 22 14.98 5.12 -20.67
CA TYR A 22 13.62 5.11 -20.18
C TYR A 22 13.49 5.78 -18.81
N LEU A 23 14.33 5.38 -17.84
CA LEU A 23 14.32 5.94 -16.49
C LEU A 23 14.64 7.44 -16.48
N ALA A 24 15.56 7.90 -17.34
CA ALA A 24 15.90 9.32 -17.47
C ALA A 24 14.75 10.17 -18.05
N GLY A 25 13.83 9.56 -18.80
CA GLY A 25 12.65 10.20 -19.37
C GLY A 25 11.44 10.23 -18.44
N LEU A 26 11.47 9.52 -17.31
CA LEU A 26 10.38 9.53 -16.33
C LEU A 26 10.40 10.81 -15.51
N ALA A 27 9.21 11.36 -15.23
CA ALA A 27 9.07 12.38 -14.21
C ALA A 27 9.52 11.80 -12.86
N PRO A 28 10.18 12.61 -12.00
CA PRO A 28 10.52 12.15 -10.66
C PRO A 28 9.25 11.65 -9.96
N PRO A 29 9.31 10.48 -9.28
CA PRO A 29 8.14 9.93 -8.63
C PRO A 29 7.60 10.95 -7.63
N HIS A 30 6.28 11.12 -7.63
CA HIS A 30 5.61 11.91 -6.60
C HIS A 30 5.75 11.17 -5.27
N THR A 31 6.75 11.51 -4.48
CA THR A 31 6.87 11.09 -3.08
C THR A 31 5.89 11.90 -2.23
N HIS A 32 4.59 11.69 -2.44
CA HIS A 32 3.60 12.10 -1.45
C HIS A 32 3.56 11.01 -0.38
N HIS A 33 4.47 11.10 0.59
CA HIS A 33 4.27 10.48 1.88
C HIS A 33 3.24 11.33 2.62
N ASP A 34 1.95 11.09 2.37
CA ASP A 34 0.93 11.62 3.26
C ASP A 34 1.11 10.90 4.61
N HIS A 35 1.73 11.62 5.55
CA HIS A 35 1.87 11.24 6.95
C HIS A 35 0.59 11.52 7.75
N GLY A 36 -0.51 11.85 7.06
CA GLY A 36 -1.83 12.01 7.67
C GLY A 36 -2.43 10.68 8.12
N PRO A 37 -3.48 10.70 8.95
CA PRO A 37 -4.15 9.49 9.41
C PRO A 37 -4.58 8.65 8.22
N ALA A 38 -4.35 7.34 8.28
CA ALA A 38 -4.65 6.42 7.19
C ALA A 38 -6.14 6.46 6.87
N LYS A 39 -6.46 7.14 5.77
CA LYS A 39 -7.83 7.36 5.31
C LYS A 39 -8.05 6.56 4.05
N THR A 40 -9.08 5.72 4.08
CA THR A 40 -9.55 5.00 2.89
C THR A 40 -10.98 5.43 2.57
N VAL A 41 -11.24 5.75 1.31
CA VAL A 41 -12.56 6.13 0.81
C VAL A 41 -13.00 5.11 -0.22
N ARG A 42 -14.08 4.39 0.07
CA ARG A 42 -14.73 3.43 -0.82
C ARG A 42 -16.03 4.02 -1.32
N THR A 43 -16.31 3.89 -2.61
CA THR A 43 -17.52 4.43 -3.23
C THR A 43 -18.18 3.36 -4.09
N THR A 44 -19.49 3.20 -3.94
CA THR A 44 -20.29 2.32 -4.81
C THR A 44 -21.68 2.94 -5.04
N GLU A 45 -22.47 2.34 -5.93
CA GLU A 45 -23.85 2.71 -6.17
C GLU A 45 -24.75 1.47 -6.06
N PHE A 46 -25.87 1.58 -5.36
CA PHE A 46 -26.84 0.49 -5.22
C PHE A 46 -28.26 1.04 -5.23
N GLU A 47 -29.10 0.49 -6.12
CA GLU A 47 -30.51 0.91 -6.29
C GLU A 47 -30.71 2.43 -6.45
N GLY A 48 -29.80 3.09 -7.18
CA GLY A 48 -29.85 4.54 -7.41
C GLY A 48 -29.29 5.39 -6.26
N HIS A 49 -28.76 4.77 -5.21
CA HIS A 49 -28.11 5.45 -4.09
C HIS A 49 -26.59 5.39 -4.23
N ARG A 50 -25.92 6.54 -4.18
CA ARG A 50 -24.46 6.61 -4.05
C ARG A 50 -24.08 6.37 -2.58
N ILE A 51 -23.28 5.34 -2.37
CA ILE A 51 -22.75 4.94 -1.07
C ILE A 51 -21.28 5.37 -1.02
N VAL A 52 -20.90 6.13 0.00
CA VAL A 52 -19.51 6.52 0.26
C VAL A 52 -19.15 6.11 1.68
N VAL A 53 -18.17 5.23 1.82
CA VAL A 53 -17.64 4.79 3.11
C VAL A 53 -16.25 5.38 3.29
N THR A 54 -16.09 6.22 4.30
CA THR A 54 -14.78 6.74 4.71
C THR A 54 -14.35 6.04 5.98
N THR A 55 -13.20 5.40 5.95
CA THR A 55 -12.59 4.74 7.11
C THR A 55 -11.30 5.46 7.46
N THR A 56 -11.17 5.84 8.73
CA THR A 56 -9.95 6.43 9.30
C THR A 56 -9.51 5.56 10.46
N TYR A 57 -8.25 5.09 10.44
CA TYR A 57 -7.67 4.38 11.58
C TYR A 57 -6.80 5.33 12.40
N GLU A 58 -7.08 5.37 13.70
CA GLU A 58 -6.19 5.94 14.71
C GLU A 58 -5.66 4.77 15.54
N VAL A 59 -4.36 4.56 15.48
CA VAL A 59 -3.72 3.42 16.14
C VAL A 59 -2.78 3.95 17.22
N THR A 60 -2.91 3.39 18.42
CA THR A 60 -1.96 3.58 19.50
C THR A 60 -1.44 2.23 19.96
N VAL A 61 -0.14 2.15 20.21
CA VAL A 61 0.52 0.99 20.81
C VAL A 61 1.27 1.51 22.03
N ASP A 62 0.98 0.93 23.20
CA ASP A 62 1.55 1.36 24.49
C ASP A 62 1.38 2.88 24.74
N GLY A 63 0.21 3.41 24.40
CA GLY A 63 -0.13 4.82 24.54
C GLY A 63 0.54 5.76 23.54
N LYS A 64 1.44 5.26 22.67
CA LYS A 64 2.11 6.05 21.63
C LYS A 64 1.35 5.94 20.31
N PRO A 65 1.13 7.05 19.58
CA PRO A 65 0.49 7.00 18.27
C PRO A 65 1.39 6.27 17.27
N LEU A 66 0.84 5.27 16.60
CA LEU A 66 1.49 4.56 15.51
C LEU A 66 0.99 5.11 14.18
N ASN A 67 1.88 5.77 13.43
CA ASN A 67 1.56 6.23 12.08
C ASN A 67 1.75 5.10 11.08
N VAL A 68 0.68 4.34 10.86
CA VAL A 68 0.65 3.21 9.91
C VAL A 68 -0.38 3.48 8.82
N GLN A 69 0.03 3.30 7.56
CA GLN A 69 -0.89 3.34 6.42
C GLN A 69 -1.63 2.01 6.29
N LEU A 70 -2.85 1.99 6.83
CA LEU A 70 -3.81 0.92 6.66
C LEU A 70 -4.80 1.28 5.53
N HIS A 71 -4.89 0.40 4.54
CA HIS A 71 -5.90 0.47 3.50
C HIS A 71 -6.96 -0.61 3.76
N VAL A 72 -8.22 -0.31 3.46
CA VAL A 72 -9.32 -1.28 3.55
C VAL A 72 -10.04 -1.37 2.20
N ASP A 73 -10.11 -2.58 1.66
CA ASP A 73 -10.74 -2.88 0.39
C ASP A 73 -12.28 -2.95 0.51
N ASP A 74 -12.97 -3.05 -0.62
CA ASP A 74 -14.44 -3.10 -0.68
C ASP A 74 -15.03 -4.33 0.04
N ASP A 75 -14.30 -5.44 0.07
CA ASP A 75 -14.67 -6.67 0.80
C ASP A 75 -14.37 -6.60 2.31
N GLY A 76 -13.74 -5.51 2.77
CA GLY A 76 -13.34 -5.30 4.16
C GLY A 76 -11.95 -5.83 4.51
N THR A 77 -11.22 -6.41 3.56
CA THR A 77 -9.84 -6.86 3.76
C THR A 77 -8.92 -5.65 3.96
N LEU A 78 -7.98 -5.75 4.90
CA LEU A 78 -6.98 -4.73 5.16
C LEU A 78 -5.63 -5.10 4.54
N SER A 79 -4.97 -4.09 3.99
CA SER A 79 -3.55 -4.13 3.66
C SER A 79 -2.80 -3.06 4.45
N CYS A 80 -1.51 -3.34 4.71
CA CYS A 80 -0.63 -2.46 5.45
C CYS A 80 0.61 -2.16 4.61
N HIS A 81 0.96 -0.89 4.45
CA HIS A 81 2.14 -0.50 3.67
C HIS A 81 3.45 -1.12 4.20
N GLY A 82 3.58 -1.27 5.53
CA GLY A 82 4.74 -1.93 6.15
C GLY A 82 4.79 -3.45 5.95
N LEU A 83 3.69 -4.06 5.49
CA LEU A 83 3.56 -5.50 5.27
C LEU A 83 2.85 -5.78 3.92
N PRO A 84 3.45 -5.38 2.79
CA PRO A 84 2.76 -5.33 1.48
C PRO A 84 2.35 -6.71 0.94
N SER A 85 2.96 -7.79 1.44
CA SER A 85 2.65 -9.17 1.03
C SER A 85 1.56 -9.82 1.88
N TYR A 86 0.96 -9.09 2.84
CA TYR A 86 -0.03 -9.62 3.76
C TYR A 86 -1.39 -8.94 3.59
N GLN A 87 -2.44 -9.70 3.88
CA GLN A 87 -3.82 -9.23 3.96
C GLN A 87 -4.43 -9.68 5.28
N PHE A 88 -5.25 -8.82 5.87
CA PHE A 88 -5.79 -9.03 7.22
C PHE A 88 -7.29 -8.79 7.24
N ALA A 89 -8.04 -9.59 7.98
CA ALA A 89 -9.47 -9.32 8.24
C ALA A 89 -9.68 -8.23 9.32
N SER A 90 -8.61 -7.82 10.00
CA SER A 90 -8.67 -6.94 11.17
C SER A 90 -7.45 -6.04 11.25
N ALA A 91 -7.67 -4.77 11.62
CA ALA A 91 -6.59 -3.85 11.91
C ALA A 91 -5.75 -4.32 13.11
N LEU A 92 -6.34 -4.99 14.11
CA LEU A 92 -5.56 -5.52 15.23
C LEU A 92 -4.59 -6.62 14.79
N ASP A 93 -4.99 -7.44 13.81
CA ASP A 93 -4.11 -8.49 13.30
C ASP A 93 -2.98 -7.92 12.45
N SER A 94 -3.22 -6.84 11.70
CA SER A 94 -2.15 -6.12 11.00
C SER A 94 -1.16 -5.48 11.98
N ILE A 95 -1.62 -4.90 13.10
CA ILE A 95 -0.73 -4.33 14.12
C ILE A 95 0.08 -5.43 14.82
N ARG A 96 -0.54 -6.57 15.18
CA ARG A 96 0.19 -7.71 15.75
C ARG A 96 1.29 -8.21 14.81
N ALA A 97 0.98 -8.30 13.52
CA ALA A 97 1.96 -8.70 12.52
C ALA A 97 3.10 -7.67 12.39
N LEU A 98 2.80 -6.37 12.48
CA LEU A 98 3.84 -5.33 12.48
C LEU A 98 4.79 -5.48 13.67
N ILE A 99 4.24 -5.61 14.89
CA ILE A 99 5.04 -5.81 16.10
C ILE A 99 5.90 -7.09 16.00
N ALA A 100 5.33 -8.16 15.45
CA ALA A 100 6.04 -9.42 15.30
C ALA A 100 7.18 -9.36 14.26
N ASN A 101 7.04 -8.57 13.20
CA ASN A 101 8.04 -8.48 12.12
C ASN A 101 9.10 -7.40 12.37
N PHE A 102 8.78 -6.37 13.16
CA PHE A 102 9.66 -5.22 13.44
C PHE A 102 9.69 -4.91 14.94
N PRO A 103 9.98 -5.88 15.82
CA PRO A 103 9.87 -5.68 17.28
C PRO A 103 10.69 -4.49 17.79
N GLU A 104 11.86 -4.23 17.21
CA GLU A 104 12.76 -3.12 17.55
C GLU A 104 12.11 -1.74 17.37
N ASP A 105 11.15 -1.59 16.45
CA ASP A 105 10.42 -0.33 16.22
C ASP A 105 9.39 -0.05 17.33
N PHE A 106 9.13 -1.05 18.19
CA PHE A 106 8.20 -0.99 19.31
C PHE A 106 8.91 -1.10 20.67
N GLU A 107 10.24 -1.27 20.70
CA GLU A 107 11.00 -1.32 21.95
C GLU A 107 11.10 0.09 22.58
N GLY A 108 10.88 0.19 23.89
CA GLY A 108 10.96 1.44 24.65
C GLY A 108 9.62 2.06 25.07
N GLY A 109 8.54 1.29 25.11
CA GLY A 109 7.34 1.64 25.90
C GLY A 109 7.66 1.60 27.40
N GLU A 110 7.47 2.72 28.10
CA GLU A 110 7.47 2.80 29.57
C GLU A 110 6.10 2.41 30.14
#